data_AF-D8MJX1-F1
#
_entry.id   AF-D8MJX1-F1
#
_cell.length_a   1.000
_cell.length_b   1.000
_cell.length_c   1.000
_cell.angle_alpha   90.00
_cell.angle_beta   90.00
_cell.angle_gamma   90.00
#
_symmetry.space_group_name_H-M   'P 1'
#
loop_
_entity.id
_entity.type
_entity.pdbx_description
1 polymer ?
#
loop_
_entity_poly.entity_id
_entity_poly.type
_entity_poly.pdbx_seq_one_letter_code
_entity_poly.pdbx_strand_id
1 'polypeptide(L)'
;MGALIDIQNRKDRMIHQRNEVQRREQTTRTADEIAELVAENGDIAAQIKIISLNASIEAARAGVHGRGFSVIASAIRVLAERTADITGQISRLQMRIRNSSGDSD
;
A
#
# COMPACT_ATOMS: atom_id res chain seq x y z
N MET A 1 -45.45 -26.81 10.75
CA MET A 1 -44.01 -27.09 10.91
C MET A 1 -43.20 -26.74 9.65
N GLY A 2 -43.56 -27.20 8.44
CA GLY A 2 -42.79 -26.92 7.22
C GLY A 2 -42.55 -25.44 6.89
N ALA A 3 -43.57 -24.58 7.01
CA ALA A 3 -43.42 -23.14 6.74
C ALA A 3 -42.49 -22.41 7.74
N LEU A 4 -42.51 -22.82 9.03
CA LEU A 4 -41.61 -22.26 10.04
C LEU A 4 -40.16 -22.68 9.82
N ILE A 5 -39.93 -23.93 9.38
CA ILE A 5 -38.60 -24.43 9.01
C ILE A 5 -38.06 -23.65 7.80
N ASP A 6 -38.88 -23.39 6.78
CA ASP A 6 -38.45 -22.66 5.58
C ASP A 6 -38.14 -21.18 5.87
N ILE A 7 -38.94 -20.54 6.72
CA ILE A 7 -38.67 -19.18 7.22
C ILE A 7 -37.36 -19.15 8.01
N GLN A 8 -37.11 -20.16 8.85
CA GLN A 8 -35.88 -20.23 9.64
C GLN A 8 -34.65 -20.41 8.74
N ASN A 9 -34.71 -21.33 7.77
CA ASN A 9 -33.65 -21.53 6.78
C ASN A 9 -33.36 -20.26 5.96
N ARG A 10 -34.41 -19.50 5.59
CA ARG A 10 -34.26 -18.22 4.90
C ARG A 10 -33.60 -17.17 5.79
N LYS A 11 -33.99 -17.11 7.07
CA LYS A 11 -33.39 -16.21 8.06
C LYS A 11 -31.90 -16.50 8.27
N ASP A 12 -31.53 -17.76 8.38
CA ASP A 12 -30.14 -18.17 8.56
C ASP A 12 -29.29 -17.80 7.32
N ARG A 13 -29.80 -18.05 6.10
CA ARG A 13 -29.15 -17.60 4.86
C ARG A 13 -28.95 -16.08 4.82
N MET A 14 -29.94 -15.29 5.22
CA MET A 14 -29.83 -13.83 5.26
C MET A 14 -28.79 -13.35 6.28
N ILE A 15 -28.68 -14.01 7.44
CA ILE A 15 -27.66 -13.68 8.45
C ILE A 15 -26.26 -13.98 7.92
N HIS A 16 -26.07 -15.15 7.29
CA HIS A 16 -24.78 -15.51 6.68
C HIS A 16 -24.39 -14.52 5.57
N GLN A 17 -25.31 -14.20 4.67
CA GLN A 17 -25.07 -13.25 3.59
C GLN A 17 -24.74 -11.85 4.12
N ARG A 18 -25.45 -11.38 5.17
CA ARG A 18 -25.16 -10.08 5.79
C ARG A 18 -23.77 -10.04 6.43
N ASN A 19 -23.35 -11.12 7.09
CA ASN A 19 -22.03 -11.22 7.70
C ASN A 19 -20.92 -11.24 6.64
N GLU A 20 -21.13 -11.93 5.52
CA GLU A 20 -20.18 -11.94 4.39
C GLU A 20 -20.03 -10.55 3.76
N VAL A 21 -21.14 -9.85 3.52
CA VAL A 21 -21.12 -8.47 3.00
C VAL A 21 -20.38 -7.54 3.96
N GLN A 22 -20.65 -7.61 5.27
CA GLN A 22 -19.94 -6.80 6.27
C GLN A 22 -18.44 -7.08 6.31
N ARG A 23 -18.03 -8.35 6.20
CA ARG A 23 -16.61 -8.71 6.14
C ARG A 23 -15.93 -8.18 4.88
N ARG A 24 -16.62 -8.21 3.73
CA ARG A 24 -16.11 -7.64 2.47
C ARG A 24 -15.95 -6.13 2.59
N GLU A 25 -16.96 -5.43 3.10
CA GLU A 25 -16.88 -3.98 3.33
C GLU A 25 -15.71 -3.61 4.23
N GLN A 26 -15.53 -4.34 5.35
CA GLN A 26 -14.40 -4.10 6.25
C GLN A 26 -13.06 -4.35 5.55
N THR A 27 -12.95 -5.41 4.76
CA THR A 27 -11.75 -5.73 4.00
C THR A 27 -11.41 -4.63 2.98
N THR A 28 -12.42 -4.13 2.26
CA THR A 28 -12.26 -3.01 1.31
C THR A 28 -11.79 -1.74 2.02
N ARG A 29 -12.40 -1.39 3.16
CA ARG A 29 -11.98 -0.21 3.96
C ARG A 29 -10.51 -0.31 4.38
N THR A 30 -10.09 -1.46 4.93
CA THR A 30 -8.68 -1.66 5.31
C THR A 30 -7.76 -1.61 4.10
N ALA A 31 -8.18 -2.13 2.94
CA ALA A 31 -7.40 -2.02 1.72
C ALA A 31 -7.25 -0.56 1.26
N ASP A 32 -8.27 0.29 1.46
CA ASP A 32 -8.21 1.71 1.12
C ASP A 32 -7.28 2.48 2.05
N GLU A 33 -7.33 2.22 3.37
CA GLU A 33 -6.40 2.78 4.34
C GLU A 33 -4.93 2.42 4.02
N ILE A 34 -4.68 1.18 3.61
CA ILE A 34 -3.35 0.76 3.14
C ILE A 34 -2.94 1.56 1.90
N ALA A 35 -3.87 1.81 0.97
CA ALA A 35 -3.56 2.56 -0.26
C ALA A 35 -3.10 3.99 0.05
N GLU A 36 -3.72 4.66 1.03
CA GLU A 36 -3.33 6.00 1.47
C GLU A 36 -1.91 6.01 2.05
N LEU A 37 -1.60 5.10 2.98
CA LEU A 37 -0.28 4.99 3.58
C LEU A 37 0.83 4.62 2.57
N VAL A 38 0.48 3.82 1.58
CA VAL A 38 1.38 3.44 0.48
C VAL A 38 1.65 4.66 -0.40
N ALA A 39 0.63 5.45 -0.75
CA ALA A 39 0.81 6.68 -1.51
C ALA A 39 1.73 7.68 -0.78
N GLU A 40 1.48 7.91 0.51
CA GLU A 40 2.32 8.78 1.35
C GLU A 40 3.78 8.32 1.39
N ASN A 41 4.03 7.01 1.57
CA ASN A 41 5.39 6.46 1.54
C ASN A 41 6.05 6.60 0.16
N GLY A 42 5.28 6.53 -0.93
CA GLY A 42 5.77 6.80 -2.29
C GLY A 42 6.25 8.23 -2.44
N ASP A 43 5.49 9.19 -1.93
CA ASP A 43 5.85 10.61 -1.95
C ASP A 43 7.09 10.89 -1.09
N ILE A 44 7.20 10.28 0.10
CA ILE A 44 8.39 10.36 0.95
C ILE A 44 9.62 9.82 0.21
N ALA A 45 9.51 8.65 -0.44
CA ALA A 45 10.61 8.09 -1.22
C ALA A 45 11.05 9.02 -2.37
N ALA A 46 10.10 9.66 -3.06
CA ALA A 46 10.39 10.64 -4.10
C ALA A 46 11.12 11.88 -3.53
N GLN A 47 10.70 12.38 -2.37
CA GLN A 47 11.37 13.50 -1.69
C GLN A 47 12.80 13.14 -1.26
N ILE A 48 13.00 11.96 -0.67
CA ILE A 48 14.33 11.46 -0.29
C ILE A 48 15.23 11.36 -1.54
N LYS A 49 14.69 10.91 -2.68
CA LYS A 49 15.43 10.87 -3.94
C LYS A 49 15.92 12.25 -4.36
N ILE A 50 15.08 13.29 -4.26
CA ILE A 50 15.48 14.67 -4.57
C ILE A 50 16.55 15.19 -3.60
N ILE A 51 16.37 14.94 -2.29
CA ILE A 51 17.35 15.35 -1.27
C ILE A 51 18.70 14.68 -1.53
N SER A 52 18.69 13.38 -1.85
CA SER A 52 19.91 12.62 -2.16
C SER A 52 20.61 13.16 -3.42
N LEU A 53 19.86 13.59 -4.43
CA LEU A 53 20.42 14.21 -5.62
C LEU A 53 21.09 15.55 -5.29
N ASN A 54 20.43 16.41 -4.52
CA ASN A 54 20.99 17.69 -4.08
C ASN A 54 22.27 17.48 -3.25
N ALA A 55 22.27 16.48 -2.36
CA ALA A 55 23.45 16.11 -1.60
C ALA A 55 24.60 15.61 -2.50
N SER A 56 24.31 14.82 -3.53
CA SER A 56 25.32 14.39 -4.52
C SER A 56 25.91 15.56 -5.31
N ILE A 57 25.09 16.55 -5.68
CA ILE A 57 25.54 17.76 -6.38
C ILE A 57 26.47 18.58 -5.47
N GLU A 58 26.09 18.81 -4.21
CA GLU A 58 26.90 19.58 -3.28
C GLU A 58 28.20 18.84 -2.92
N ALA A 59 28.14 17.50 -2.81
CA ALA A 59 29.32 16.66 -2.66
C ALA A 59 30.28 16.79 -3.86
N ALA A 60 29.76 16.83 -5.09
CA ALA A 60 30.59 17.07 -6.28
C ALA A 60 31.21 18.48 -6.25
N ARG A 61 30.45 19.49 -5.81
CA ARG A 61 30.92 20.88 -5.68
C ARG A 61 32.04 21.03 -4.64
N ALA A 62 31.99 20.28 -3.55
CA ALA A 62 33.04 20.24 -2.53
C ALA A 62 34.32 19.49 -2.98
N GLY A 63 34.31 18.87 -4.17
CA GLY A 63 35.47 18.21 -4.76
C GLY A 63 36.03 17.10 -3.87
N VAL A 64 37.32 17.22 -3.51
CA VAL A 64 38.05 16.23 -2.71
C VAL A 64 37.40 16.02 -1.33
N HIS A 65 36.86 17.08 -0.73
CA HIS A 65 36.21 17.05 0.58
C HIS A 65 34.82 16.40 0.54
N GLY A 66 34.17 16.37 -0.63
CA GLY A 66 32.83 15.82 -0.79
C GLY A 66 32.78 14.33 -1.14
N ARG A 67 33.91 13.65 -1.35
CA ARG A 67 33.93 12.25 -1.80
C ARG A 67 33.17 11.30 -0.87
N GLY A 68 33.33 11.45 0.44
CA GLY A 68 32.58 10.63 1.42
C GLY A 68 31.08 10.91 1.38
N PHE A 69 30.69 12.17 1.26
CA PHE A 69 29.28 12.57 1.14
C PHE A 69 28.63 12.08 -0.16
N SER A 70 29.36 12.02 -1.26
CA SER A 70 28.87 11.49 -2.54
C SER A 70 28.49 10.01 -2.46
N VAL A 71 29.28 9.21 -1.73
CA VAL A 71 28.97 7.79 -1.49
C VAL A 71 27.70 7.63 -0.65
N ILE A 72 27.56 8.43 0.41
CA ILE A 72 26.37 8.41 1.27
C ILE A 72 25.12 8.84 0.48
N ALA A 73 25.22 9.91 -0.29
CA ALA A 73 24.11 10.42 -1.11
C ALA A 73 23.67 9.37 -2.16
N SER A 74 24.62 8.67 -2.77
CA SER A 74 24.32 7.56 -3.68
C SER A 74 23.61 6.39 -2.98
N ALA A 75 24.04 6.03 -1.77
CA ALA A 75 23.39 4.97 -0.99
C ALA A 75 21.95 5.35 -0.59
N ILE A 76 21.72 6.60 -0.16
CA ILE A 76 20.38 7.12 0.15
C ILE A 76 19.48 7.07 -1.08
N ARG A 77 20.01 7.43 -2.26
CA ARG A 77 19.26 7.36 -3.51
C ARG A 77 18.80 5.93 -3.82
N VAL A 78 19.69 4.95 -3.67
CA VAL A 78 19.36 3.53 -3.90
C VAL A 78 18.30 3.06 -2.90
N LEU A 79 18.38 3.49 -1.64
CA LEU A 79 17.34 3.19 -0.65
C LEU A 79 16.00 3.80 -1.04
N ALA A 80 15.96 5.05 -1.50
CA ALA A 80 14.74 5.70 -1.97
C ALA A 80 14.12 4.98 -3.17
N GLU A 81 14.93 4.58 -4.15
CA GLU A 81 14.47 3.80 -5.31
C GLU A 81 13.91 2.44 -4.89
N ARG A 82 14.56 1.75 -3.94
CA ARG A 82 14.10 0.47 -3.41
C ARG A 82 12.80 0.61 -2.59
N THR A 83 12.67 1.68 -1.81
CA THR A 83 11.42 1.99 -1.10
C THR A 83 10.28 2.22 -2.09
N ALA A 84 10.51 2.98 -3.17
CA ALA A 84 9.50 3.21 -4.20
C ALA A 84 9.04 1.91 -4.89
N ASP A 85 9.96 0.98 -5.16
CA ASP A 85 9.61 -0.33 -5.74
C ASP A 85 8.75 -1.17 -4.77
N ILE A 86 9.13 -1.22 -3.49
CA ILE A 86 8.36 -1.93 -2.45
C ILE A 86 6.95 -1.33 -2.33
N THR A 87 6.85 -0.01 -2.27
CA THR A 87 5.56 0.71 -2.27
C THR A 87 4.71 0.31 -3.47
N GLY A 88 5.29 0.24 -4.67
CA GLY A 88 4.60 -0.24 -5.88
C GLY A 88 4.13 -1.70 -5.78
N GLN A 89 4.93 -2.58 -5.16
CA GLN A 89 4.54 -3.97 -4.91
C GLN A 89 3.36 -4.07 -3.92
N ILE A 90 3.38 -3.29 -2.83
CA ILE A 90 2.30 -3.26 -1.84
C ILE A 90 1.01 -2.73 -2.49
N SER A 91 1.10 -1.68 -3.32
CA SER A 91 -0.06 -1.15 -4.06
C SER A 91 -0.72 -2.23 -4.94
N ARG A 92 0.08 -3.07 -5.62
CA ARG A 92 -0.46 -4.19 -6.41
C ARG A 92 -1.13 -5.26 -5.54
N LEU A 93 -0.55 -5.58 -4.38
CA LEU A 93 -1.15 -6.54 -3.44
C LEU A 93 -2.46 -6.00 -2.86
N GLN A 94 -2.51 -4.72 -2.50
CA GLN A 94 -3.70 -4.02 -2.05
C GLN A 94 -4.82 -4.06 -3.10
N MET A 95 -4.51 -3.78 -4.37
CA MET A 95 -5.49 -3.88 -5.46
C MET A 95 -6.03 -5.29 -5.63
N ARG A 96 -5.19 -6.32 -5.48
CA ARG A 96 -5.64 -7.72 -5.52
C ARG A 96 -6.62 -8.05 -4.40
N ILE A 97 -6.37 -7.55 -3.18
CA ILE A 97 -7.27 -7.73 -2.02
C ILE A 97 -8.62 -7.03 -2.30
N ARG A 98 -8.58 -5.81 -2.82
CA ARG A 98 -9.78 -5.03 -3.18
C ARG A 98 -10.61 -5.77 -4.24
N ASN A 99 -9.96 -6.25 -5.31
CA ASN A 99 -10.66 -6.97 -6.39
C ASN A 99 -11.22 -8.31 -5.92
N SER A 100 -10.50 -9.08 -5.11
CA SER A 100 -11.05 -10.32 -4.53
C SER A 100 -12.24 -10.10 -3.59
N SER A 101 -12.38 -8.88 -3.06
CA SER A 101 -13.51 -8.49 -2.21
C SER A 101 -14.68 -7.90 -3.01
N GLY A 102 -14.42 -7.40 -4.23
CA GLY A 102 -15.39 -6.82 -5.15
C GLY A 102 -15.96 -7.78 -6.20
N ASP A 103 -15.21 -8.81 -6.61
CA ASP A 103 -15.65 -9.83 -7.58
C ASP A 103 -16.45 -10.92 -6.87
N SER A 104 -17.75 -10.72 -6.72
CA SER A 104 -18.72 -11.76 -6.34
C SER A 104 -20.15 -11.31 -6.64
N ASP A 105 -20.34 -10.68 -7.81
CA ASP A 105 -21.66 -10.54 -8.46
C ASP A 105 -21.86 -11.68 -9.47
#